data_AF-A0A6J4PRS4-F1
#
_entry.id   AF-A0A6J4PRS4-F1
#
_cell.length_a   1.000
_cell.length_b   1.000
_cell.length_c   1.000
_cell.angle_alpha   90.00
_cell.angle_beta   90.00
_cell.angle_gamma   90.00
#
_symmetry.space_group_name_H-M   'P 1'
#
loop_
_entity.id
_entity.type
_entity.pdbx_description
1 polymer ?
#
loop_
_entity_poly.entity_id
_entity_poly.type
_entity_poly.pdbx_seq_one_letter_code
_entity_poly.pdbx_strand_id
1 'polypeptide(L)' 'MNVIETDNLTKIYGEGEGRVEALAGVSLKVEREEWISIVGP' A
#
# COMPACT_ATOMS: atom_id res chain seq x y z
N MET A 1 7.88 -17.95 -1.28
CA MET A 1 8.65 -16.88 -1.98
C MET A 1 7.64 -15.81 -2.35
N ASN A 2 7.80 -14.60 -1.84
CA ASN A 2 6.87 -13.51 -2.12
C ASN A 2 7.03 -13.06 -3.58
N VAL A 3 5.92 -12.84 -4.27
CA VAL A 3 5.90 -12.25 -5.63
C VAL A 3 5.62 -10.76 -5.58
N ILE A 4 5.00 -10.28 -4.51
CA ILE A 4 4.81 -8.86 -4.21
C ILE A 4 5.24 -8.65 -2.76
N GLU A 5 6.02 -7.62 -2.50
CA GLU A 5 6.42 -7.22 -1.16
C GLU A 5 6.58 -5.71 -1.09
N THR A 6 5.92 -5.10 -0.10
CA THR A 6 6.12 -3.71 0.30
C THR A 6 6.45 -3.67 1.78
N ASP A 7 7.34 -2.75 2.15
CA ASP A 7 7.66 -2.47 3.54
C ASP A 7 7.49 -0.97 3.81
N ASN A 8 6.60 -0.64 4.75
CA ASN A 8 6.25 0.72 5.15
C ASN A 8 5.99 1.68 3.95
N LEU A 9 5.24 1.21 2.95
CA LEU A 9 4.98 1.98 1.74
C LEU A 9 4.10 3.18 2.06
N THR A 10 4.61 4.37 1.73
CA THR A 10 3.89 5.63 1.89
C THR A 10 3.60 6.24 0.53
N LYS A 11 2.46 6.92 0.43
CA LYS A 11 2.12 7.73 -0.74
C LYS A 11 1.45 9.00 -0.28
N ILE A 12 2.05 10.13 -0.64
CA ILE A 12 1.55 11.47 -0.34
C ILE A 12 1.28 12.18 -1.66
N TYR A 13 0.15 12.89 -1.72
CA TYR A 13 -0.20 13.80 -2.81
C TYR A 13 -0.35 15.22 -2.27
N GLY A 14 0.01 16.22 -3.10
CA GLY A 14 -0.09 17.62 -2.73
C GLY A 14 0.89 18.05 -1.63
N GLU A 15 0.80 19.32 -1.26
CA GLU A 15 1.64 19.97 -0.24
C GLU A 15 0.80 20.98 0.56
N GLY A 16 1.30 21.40 1.73
CA GLY A 16 0.62 22.36 2.60
C GLY A 16 -0.78 21.88 3.01
N GLU A 17 -1.77 22.77 2.91
CA GLU A 17 -3.17 22.46 3.22
C GLU A 17 -3.80 21.40 2.31
N GLY A 18 -3.24 21.21 1.10
CA GLY A 18 -3.69 20.19 0.13
C GLY A 18 -2.98 18.85 0.26
N ARG A 19 -2.20 18.62 1.32
CA ARG A 19 -1.44 17.38 1.53
C ARG A 19 -2.39 16.24 1.94
N VAL A 20 -2.36 15.14 1.17
CA VAL A 20 -3.12 13.92 1.43
C VAL A 20 -2.18 12.73 1.57
N GLU A 21 -2.27 12.03 2.69
CA GLU A 21 -1.60 10.74 2.91
C GLU A 21 -2.48 9.61 2.37
N ALA A 22 -2.30 9.27 1.10
CA ALA A 22 -3.10 8.24 0.43
C ALA A 22 -2.70 6.81 0.86
N LEU A 23 -1.43 6.59 1.19
CA LEU A 23 -0.97 5.37 1.86
C LEU A 23 -0.11 5.78 3.05
N ALA A 24 -0.48 5.30 4.24
CA ALA A 24 0.15 5.64 5.51
C ALA A 24 0.95 4.45 6.08
N GLY A 25 2.02 4.06 5.39
CA GLY A 25 2.96 3.04 5.88
C GLY A 25 2.47 1.60 5.71
N VAL A 26 1.98 1.25 4.51
CA VAL A 26 1.41 -0.07 4.24
C VAL A 26 2.50 -1.09 3.94
N SER A 27 2.56 -2.15 4.75
CA SER A 27 3.34 -3.35 4.46
C SER A 27 2.40 -4.47 3.96
N LEU A 28 2.68 -4.99 2.77
CA LEU A 28 1.91 -6.05 2.13
C LEU A 28 2.87 -7.10 1.57
N LYS A 29 2.57 -8.37 1.78
CA LYS A 29 3.28 -9.49 1.15
C LYS A 29 2.25 -10.36 0.46
N VAL A 30 2.53 -10.74 -0.78
CA VAL A 30 1.70 -11.67 -1.54
C VAL A 30 2.59 -12.80 -2.02
N GLU A 31 2.19 -14.02 -1.70
CA GLU A 31 2.90 -15.22 -2.10
C GLU A 31 2.55 -15.64 -3.54
N ARG A 32 3.46 -16.39 -4.17
CA ARG A 32 3.16 -17.00 -5.46
C ARG A 32 1.94 -17.91 -5.32
N GLU A 33 1.02 -17.83 -6.27
CA GLU A 33 -0.26 -18.59 -6.29
C GLU A 33 -1.30 -18.15 -5.26
N GLU A 34 -1.01 -17.12 -4.45
CA GLU A 34 -1.98 -16.54 -3.54
C GLU A 34 -3.04 -15.74 -4.31
N TRP A 35 -4.32 -16.02 -4.04
CA TRP A 35 -5.44 -15.26 -4.59
C TRP A 35 -5.99 -14.33 -3.51
N ILE A 36 -5.85 -13.03 -3.71
CA ILE A 36 -6.29 -12.01 -2.74
C ILE A 36 -7.31 -11.06 -3.35
N SER A 37 -8.06 -10.39 -2.47
CA SER A 37 -8.95 -9.28 -2.82
C SER A 37 -8.60 -8.07 -1.96
N ILE A 38 -8.63 -6.88 -2.56
CA ILE A 38 -8.53 -5.61 -1.84
C ILE A 38 -9.94 -5.04 -1.77
N VAL A 39 -10.42 -4.79 -0.56
CA VAL A 39 -11.74 -4.22 -0.28
C VAL A 39 -11.59 -2.99 0.59
N GLY A 40 -12.47 -2.02 0.39
CA GLY A 40 -12.47 -0.77 1.13
C GLY A 40 -13.87 -0.15 1.16
N PRO A 41 -14.02 0.98 1.90
CA PRO A 41 -15.24 1.77 1.92
C PRO A 41 -15.69 2.25 0.53
#